data_AF-A0A9P1N3M2-F1
#
_entry.id   AF-A0A9P1N3M2-F1
#
_cell.length_a   1.000
_cell.length_b   1.000
_cell.length_c   1.000
_cell.angle_alpha   90.00
_cell.angle_beta   90.00
_cell.angle_gamma   90.00
#
_symmetry.space_group_name_H-M   'P 1'
#
loop_
_entity.id
_entity.type
_entity.pdbx_description
1 polymer ?
#
loop_
_entity_poly.entity_id
_entity_poly.type
_entity_poly.pdbx_seq_one_letter_code
_entity_poly.pdbx_strand_id
1 'polypeptide(L)'
;MPREMLLILKTNDLMRNIEHKLGLFGYNDANIEMTRCVVRSSHELSIRRTENHLKKFGIYLKMYWQLLKISIFQQFLSFGLIKMN
;
A
#
# COMPACT_ATOMS: atom_id res chain seq x y z
N MET A 1 17.56 -14.55 5.95
CA MET A 1 16.27 -14.14 5.34
C MET A 1 15.75 -15.27 4.45
N PRO A 2 14.44 -15.56 4.44
CA PRO A 2 13.86 -16.59 3.58
C PRO A 2 13.99 -16.19 2.10
N ARG A 3 14.22 -17.16 1.21
CA ARG A 3 14.49 -16.93 -0.22
C ARG A 3 13.33 -16.29 -0.97
N GLU A 4 12.11 -16.63 -0.59
CA GLU A 4 10.88 -16.04 -1.13
C GLU A 4 10.82 -14.53 -0.93
N MET A 5 11.30 -14.03 0.21
CA MET A 5 11.30 -12.60 0.52
C MET A 5 12.33 -11.83 -0.32
N LEU A 6 13.46 -12.45 -0.65
CA LEU A 6 14.46 -11.87 -1.56
C LEU A 6 13.93 -11.79 -2.99
N LEU A 7 13.13 -12.77 -3.41
CA LEU A 7 12.50 -12.77 -4.73
C LEU A 7 11.50 -11.60 -4.84
N ILE A 8 10.64 -11.42 -3.83
CA ILE A 8 9.68 -10.31 -3.78
C ILE A 8 10.40 -8.96 -3.83
N LEU A 9 11.48 -8.80 -3.06
CA LEU A 9 12.27 -7.56 -3.05
C LEU A 9 12.89 -7.28 -4.42
N LYS A 10 13.47 -8.31 -5.06
CA LYS A 10 14.05 -8.20 -6.42
C LYS A 10 12.99 -7.84 -7.46
N THR A 11 11.78 -8.38 -7.36
CA THR A 11 10.68 -8.04 -8.26
C THR A 11 10.21 -6.59 -8.05
N ASN A 12 10.15 -6.10 -6.81
CA ASN A 12 9.82 -4.71 -6.51
C ASN A 12 10.86 -3.73 -7.07
N ASP A 13 12.15 -4.04 -6.93
CA ASP A 13 13.23 -3.24 -7.53
C ASP A 13 13.20 -3.27 -9.07
N LEU A 14 12.90 -4.43 -9.66
CA LEU A 14 12.74 -4.56 -11.11
C LEU A 14 11.58 -3.68 -11.63
N MET A 15 10.43 -3.72 -10.95
CA MET A 15 9.24 -2.95 -11.32
C MET A 15 9.54 -1.45 -11.28
N ARG A 16 10.26 -0.99 -10.25
CA ARG A 16 10.72 0.39 -10.13
C ARG A 16 11.71 0.81 -11.22
N ASN A 17 12.58 -0.10 -11.65
CA ASN A 17 13.50 0.16 -12.76
C ASN A 17 12.75 0.25 -14.11
N ILE A 18 11.71 -0.56 -14.30
CA ILE A 18 10.86 -0.48 -15.50
C ILE A 18 10.11 0.86 -15.54
N GLU A 19 9.53 1.31 -14.42
CA GLU A 19 8.89 2.62 -14.31
C GLU A 19 9.87 3.76 -14.62
N HIS A 20 11.10 3.67 -14.11
CA HIS A 20 12.17 4.62 -14.38
C HIS A 20 12.55 4.66 -15.87
N LYS A 21 12.63 3.50 -16.54
CA LYS A 21 12.94 3.42 -17.97
C LYS A 21 11.81 3.92 -18.87
N LEU A 22 10.56 3.74 -18.44
CA LEU A 22 9.37 4.20 -19.17
C LEU A 22 9.04 5.68 -18.92
N GLY A 23 9.78 6.37 -18.06
CA GLY A 23 9.54 7.78 -17.73
C GLY A 23 8.25 8.00 -16.92
N LEU A 24 7.70 6.96 -16.30
CA LEU A 24 6.43 6.98 -15.57
C LEU A 24 6.57 7.50 -14.13
N PHE A 25 7.57 8.34 -13.84
CA PHE A 25 7.89 8.83 -12.49
C PHE A 25 6.74 9.56 -11.77
N GLY A 26 5.71 10.01 -12.50
CA GLY A 26 4.50 10.60 -11.93
C GLY A 26 3.45 9.58 -11.47
N TYR A 27 3.53 8.34 -11.97
CA TYR A 27 2.59 7.25 -11.69
C TYR A 27 2.98 6.54 -10.39
N ASN A 28 2.80 7.22 -9.26
CA ASN A 28 3.05 6.65 -7.92
C ASN A 28 2.03 5.56 -7.53
N ASP A 29 1.11 5.19 -8.41
CA ASP A 29 0.04 4.22 -8.16
C ASP A 29 0.58 2.85 -7.76
N ALA A 30 1.68 2.36 -8.34
CA ALA A 30 2.26 1.06 -7.97
C ALA A 30 2.75 1.04 -6.50
N ASN A 31 3.39 2.12 -6.04
CA ASN A 31 3.83 2.26 -4.65
C ASN A 31 2.65 2.41 -3.68
N ILE A 32 1.60 3.12 -4.11
CA ILE A 32 0.38 3.30 -3.31
C ILE A 32 -0.36 1.96 -3.17
N GLU A 33 -0.50 1.20 -4.26
CA GLU A 33 -1.12 -0.14 -4.23
C GLU A 33 -0.31 -1.12 -3.39
N MET A 34 1.02 -1.08 -3.47
CA MET A 34 1.89 -1.88 -2.60
C MET A 34 1.67 -1.53 -1.13
N THR A 35 1.56 -0.24 -0.80
CA THR A 35 1.30 0.23 0.56
C THR A 35 -0.08 -0.23 1.05
N ARG A 36 -1.12 -0.18 0.20
CA ARG A 36 -2.47 -0.68 0.52
C ARG A 36 -2.45 -2.16 0.82
N CYS A 37 -1.75 -2.95 0.01
CA CYS A 37 -1.64 -4.39 0.20
C CYS A 37 -0.95 -4.73 1.54
N VAL A 38 0.14 -4.04 1.87
CA VAL A 38 0.86 -4.23 3.15
C VAL A 38 -0.02 -3.88 4.35
N VAL A 39 -0.76 -2.76 4.30
CA VAL A 39 -1.69 -2.38 5.37
C VAL A 39 -2.79 -3.42 5.54
N ARG A 40 -3.40 -3.90 4.45
CA ARG A 40 -4.41 -4.97 4.52
C ARG A 40 -3.84 -6.25 5.11
N SER A 41 -2.70 -6.73 4.61
CA SER A 41 -2.08 -7.98 5.04
C SER A 41 -1.66 -7.94 6.52
N SER A 42 -1.08 -6.84 6.99
CA SER A 42 -0.70 -6.67 8.40
C SER A 42 -1.90 -6.65 9.36
N HIS A 43 -3.01 -6.03 8.95
CA HIS A 43 -4.24 -6.01 9.76
C HIS A 43 -4.96 -7.36 9.70
N GLU A 44 -4.98 -8.04 8.56
CA GLU A 44 -5.52 -9.40 8.44
C GLU A 44 -4.76 -10.39 9.34
N LEU A 45 -3.43 -10.30 9.38
CA LEU A 45 -2.62 -11.11 10.30
C LEU A 45 -2.98 -10.83 11.77
N SER A 46 -3.22 -9.56 12.11
CA SER A 46 -3.64 -9.14 13.45
C SER A 46 -5.05 -9.64 13.80
N ILE A 47 -5.95 -9.69 12.82
CA ILE A 47 -7.31 -10.23 12.95
C ILE A 47 -7.27 -11.74 13.15
N ARG A 48 -6.45 -12.47 12.38
CA ARG A 48 -6.29 -13.93 12.50
C ARG A 48 -5.75 -14.35 13.87
N ARG A 49 -4.89 -13.53 14.48
CA ARG A 49 -4.32 -13.79 15.81
C ARG A 49 -5.29 -13.48 16.96
N THR A 50 -6.35 -12.70 16.71
CA THR A 50 -7.28 -12.26 17.75
C THR A 50 -8.51 -13.15 17.76
N GLU A 51 -8.92 -13.68 18.91
CA GLU A 51 -10.13 -14.53 19.02
C GLU A 51 -11.40 -13.67 19.23
N ASN A 52 -11.30 -12.59 20.02
CA ASN A 52 -12.44 -11.75 20.37
C ASN A 52 -12.96 -10.88 19.20
N HIS A 53 -14.24 -11.02 18.85
CA HIS A 53 -14.89 -10.27 17.78
C HIS A 53 -14.92 -8.75 17.97
N LEU A 54 -15.05 -8.25 19.21
CA LEU A 54 -15.01 -6.80 19.49
C LEU A 54 -13.63 -6.19 19.19
N LYS A 55 -12.55 -6.91 19.54
CA LYS A 55 -11.18 -6.49 19.21
C LYS A 55 -10.95 -6.56 17.70
N LYS A 56 -11.50 -7.56 17.01
CA LYS A 56 -11.48 -7.62 15.53
C LYS A 56 -12.11 -6.38 14.92
N PHE A 57 -13.28 -5.96 15.40
CA PHE A 57 -13.95 -4.75 14.89
C PHE A 57 -13.11 -3.49 15.08
N GLY A 58 -12.45 -3.33 16.23
CA GLY A 58 -11.51 -2.23 16.46
C GLY A 58 -10.31 -2.24 15.50
N ILE A 59 -9.77 -3.43 15.19
CA ILE A 59 -8.69 -3.59 14.21
C ILE A 59 -9.18 -3.23 12.79
N TYR A 60 -10.40 -3.63 12.42
CA TYR A 60 -11.01 -3.24 11.15
C TYR A 60 -11.18 -1.73 11.03
N LEU A 61 -11.72 -1.05 12.05
CA LEU A 61 -11.83 0.40 12.07
C LEU A 61 -10.47 1.08 11.84
N LYS A 62 -9.43 0.59 12.52
CA LYS A 62 -8.06 1.10 12.37
C LYS A 62 -7.51 0.87 10.96
N MET A 63 -7.78 -0.30 10.38
CA MET A 63 -7.40 -0.63 9.00
C MET A 63 -8.07 0.32 8.01
N TYR A 64 -9.40 0.49 8.09
CA TYR A 64 -10.14 1.40 7.21
C TYR A 64 -9.70 2.84 7.37
N TRP A 65 -9.40 3.29 8.60
CA TRP A 65 -8.86 4.62 8.85
C TRP A 65 -7.52 4.85 8.14
N GLN A 66 -6.62 3.86 8.16
CA GLN A 66 -5.35 3.94 7.44
C GLN A 66 -5.55 3.92 5.92
N LEU A 67 -6.43 3.06 5.40
CA LEU A 67 -6.77 3.05 3.98
C LEU A 67 -7.35 4.38 3.52
N LEU A 68 -8.22 4.98 4.33
CA LEU A 68 -8.86 6.27 4.04
C LEU A 68 -7.82 7.39 4.00
N LYS A 69 -6.84 7.40 4.91
CA LYS A 69 -5.69 8.33 4.83
C LYS A 69 -4.89 8.17 3.54
N ILE A 70 -4.59 6.94 3.13
CA ILE A 70 -3.86 6.68 1.87
C ILE A 70 -4.68 7.14 0.67
N SER A 71 -5.99 6.91 0.69
CA SER A 71 -6.90 7.35 -0.37
C SER A 71 -7.03 8.87 -0.45
N ILE A 72 -7.13 9.55 0.69
CA ILE A 72 -7.09 11.02 0.74
C ILE A 72 -5.76 11.52 0.18
N PHE A 73 -4.64 10.91 0.57
CA PHE A 73 -3.32 11.30 0.07
C PHE A 73 -3.21 11.14 -1.45
N GLN A 74 -3.69 10.01 -2.00
CA GLN A 74 -3.73 9.80 -3.45
C GLN A 74 -4.61 10.86 -4.12
N GLN A 75 -5.81 11.13 -3.59
CA GLN A 75 -6.71 12.13 -4.15
C GLN A 75 -6.10 13.54 -4.11
N PHE A 76 -5.41 13.90 -3.02
CA PHE A 76 -4.68 15.16 -2.91
C PHE A 76 -3.54 15.25 -3.93
N LEU A 77 -2.78 14.16 -4.13
CA LEU A 77 -1.69 14.13 -5.10
C LEU A 77 -2.22 14.27 -6.53
N SER A 78 -3.27 13.53 -6.90
CA SER A 78 -3.91 13.63 -8.21
C SER A 78 -4.52 15.03 -8.44
N PHE A 79 -5.19 15.60 -7.44
CA PHE A 79 -5.81 16.93 -7.56
C PHE A 79 -4.76 18.06 -7.61
N GLY A 80 -3.66 17.93 -6.86
CA GLY A 80 -2.54 18.86 -6.92
C GLY A 80 -1.78 18.80 -8.25
N LEU A 81 -1.62 17.61 -8.84
CA LEU A 81 -0.98 17.42 -10.14
C LEU A 81 -1.85 17.93 -11.30
N ILE A 82 -3.18 17.81 -11.19
CA ILE A 82 -4.16 18.40 -12.13
C ILE A 82 -4.15 19.93 -12.12
N LYS A 83 -3.66 20.58 -11.07
CA LYS A 83 -3.58 22.05 -10.98
C LYS A 83 -2.31 22.64 -11.61
N MET A 84 -1.35 21.80 -12.02
CA MET A 84 -0.02 22.20 -12.52
C MET A 84 0.21 21.88 -14.01
N ASN A 85 -0.86 21.52 -14.73
CA ASN A 85 -0.91 21.36 -16.19
C ASN A 85 -2.08 22.17 -16.75
#